data_AF-A0A8I1R3Z0-F1
#
_entry.id   AF-A0A8I1R3Z0-F1
#
_cell.length_a   1.000
_cell.length_b   1.000
_cell.length_c   1.000
_cell.angle_alpha   90.00
_cell.angle_beta   90.00
_cell.angle_gamma   90.00
#
_symmetry.space_group_name_H-M   'P 1'
#
loop_
_entity.id
_entity.type
_entity.pdbx_description
1 polymer ?
#
loop_
_entity_poly.entity_id
_entity_poly.type
_entity_poly.pdbx_seq_one_letter_code
_entity_poly.pdbx_strand_id
1 'polypeptide(L)' 'MRSKVRHGANAGEDTRPVFEIETAADHESARHRIRSLRDSTRDEDEEHELQALLEAVRRWDARRPAAMDGKRRKTP' A
#
# COMPACT_ATOMS: atom_id res chain seq x y z
N MET A 1 -9.91 2.03 4.38
CA MET A 1 -8.90 2.07 3.31
C MET A 1 -9.49 2.90 2.19
N ARG A 2 -8.73 3.82 1.60
CA ARG A 2 -9.23 4.64 0.49
C ARG A 2 -8.53 4.24 -0.81
N SER A 3 -9.31 3.95 -1.84
CA SER A 3 -8.83 3.73 -3.20
C SER A 3 -9.13 4.95 -4.06
N LYS A 4 -8.18 5.33 -4.90
CA LYS A 4 -8.33 6.35 -5.94
C LYS A 4 -7.74 5.80 -7.22
N VAL A 5 -8.31 6.13 -8.36
CA VAL A 5 -7.70 5.78 -9.65
C VAL A 5 -6.77 6.92 -10.04
N ARG A 6 -5.48 6.63 -10.25
CA ARG A 6 -4.56 7.61 -10.83
C ARG A 6 -4.57 7.43 -12.34
N HIS A 7 -5.06 8.44 -13.02
CA HIS A 7 -5.00 8.49 -14.48
C HIS A 7 -3.57 8.82 -14.88
N GLY A 8 -3.06 8.14 -15.91
CA GLY A 8 -1.82 8.51 -16.54
C GLY A 8 -1.87 9.96 -17.02
N ALA A 9 -0.70 10.61 -17.10
CA ALA A 9 -0.60 11.99 -17.52
C ALA A 9 -0.96 12.19 -19.00
N ASN A 10 -0.98 11.11 -19.78
CA ASN A 10 -1.17 11.12 -21.23
C ASN A 10 -2.31 10.18 -21.65
N ALA A 11 -2.95 10.50 -22.78
CA ALA A 11 -3.90 9.62 -23.44
C ALA A 11 -3.16 8.36 -23.94
N GLY A 12 -3.40 7.22 -23.27
CA GLY A 12 -2.75 5.93 -23.56
C GLY A 12 -1.87 5.39 -22.43
N GLU A 13 -1.68 6.12 -21.34
CA GLU A 13 -1.07 5.55 -20.12
C GLU A 13 -2.13 4.80 -19.30
N ASP A 14 -1.81 3.56 -18.91
CA ASP A 14 -2.70 2.69 -18.16
C ASP A 14 -3.18 3.36 -16.87
N THR A 15 -4.48 3.25 -16.63
CA THR A 15 -5.11 3.77 -15.43
C THR A 15 -4.77 2.83 -14.27
N ARG A 16 -3.92 3.27 -13.35
CA ARG A 16 -3.51 2.42 -12.22
C ARG A 16 -4.26 2.81 -10.94
N PRO A 17 -4.77 1.83 -10.18
CA PRO A 17 -5.31 2.11 -8.86
C PRO A 17 -4.19 2.63 -7.95
N VAL A 18 -4.55 3.49 -7.01
CA VAL A 18 -3.69 3.98 -5.94
C VAL A 18 -4.45 3.81 -4.63
N PHE A 19 -3.84 3.10 -3.69
CA PHE A 19 -4.39 2.89 -2.37
C PHE A 19 -3.70 3.79 -1.34
N GLU A 20 -4.51 4.34 -0.44
CA GLU A 20 -4.07 5.07 0.74
C GLU A 20 -4.51 4.30 1.99
N ILE A 21 -3.50 3.89 2.77
CA ILE A 21 -3.68 3.23 4.06
C ILE A 21 -3.60 4.33 5.12
N GLU A 22 -4.68 4.49 5.88
CA GLU A 22 -4.79 5.52 6.93
C GLU A 22 -4.76 4.90 8.33
N THR A 23 -5.04 3.61 8.46
CA THR A 23 -5.17 2.91 9.75
C THR A 23 -4.47 1.55 9.76
N ALA A 24 -4.21 1.03 10.95
CA ALA A 24 -3.67 -0.33 11.11
C ALA A 24 -4.65 -1.41 10.60
N ALA A 25 -5.96 -1.20 10.70
CA ALA A 25 -6.96 -2.11 10.15
C ALA A 25 -6.93 -2.15 8.61
N ASP A 26 -6.71 -0.99 7.98
CA ASP A 26 -6.52 -0.88 6.54
C ASP A 26 -5.24 -1.59 6.08
N HIS A 27 -4.18 -1.49 6.86
CA HIS A 27 -2.93 -2.17 6.61
C HIS A 27 -3.09 -3.70 6.62
N GLU A 28 -3.76 -4.25 7.64
CA GLU A 28 -4.04 -5.68 7.72
C GLU A 28 -4.95 -6.15 6.57
N SER A 29 -5.96 -5.34 6.23
CA SER A 29 -6.83 -5.62 5.07
C SER A 29 -6.05 -5.64 3.75
N ALA A 30 -5.15 -4.68 3.54
CA ALA A 30 -4.29 -4.63 2.36
C ALA A 30 -3.37 -5.85 2.27
N ARG A 31 -2.78 -6.28 3.39
CA ARG A 31 -1.95 -7.51 3.43
C ARG A 31 -2.75 -8.77 3.13
N HIS A 32 -3.98 -8.86 3.64
CA HIS A 32 -4.87 -9.96 3.33
C HIS A 32 -5.20 -10.03 1.82
N ARG A 33 -5.51 -8.88 1.21
CA ARG A 33 -5.79 -8.80 -0.23
C ARG A 33 -4.57 -9.15 -1.07
N ILE A 34 -3.38 -8.67 -0.72
CA ILE A 34 -2.11 -9.05 -1.38
C ILE A 34 -1.91 -10.56 -1.36
N ARG A 35 -2.16 -11.23 -0.23
CA ARG A 35 -2.05 -12.69 -0.13
C ARG A 35 -3.04 -13.37 -1.07
N SER A 36 -4.31 -12.97 -1.02
CA SER A 36 -5.35 -13.51 -1.90
C SER A 36 -5.02 -13.35 -3.38
N LEU A 37 -4.44 -12.20 -3.79
CA LEU A 37 -4.03 -11.97 -5.17
C LEU A 37 -2.84 -12.83 -5.59
N ARG A 38 -1.93 -13.16 -4.65
CA ARG A 38 -0.79 -14.05 -4.93
C ARG A 38 -1.18 -15.51 -5.07
N ASP A 39 -2.25 -15.92 -4.40
CA ASP A 39 -2.71 -17.32 -4.39
C ASP A 39 -3.64 -17.64 -5.60
N SER A 40 -4.07 -16.62 -6.35
CA SER A 40 -4.91 -16.75 -7.54
C SER A 40 -4.13 -16.52 -8.85
N THR A 41 -4.64 -17.07 -9.96
CA THR A 41 -4.21 -16.65 -11.30
C THR A 41 -4.64 -15.21 -11.52
N ARG A 42 -3.68 -14.32 -11.83
CA ARG A 42 -3.90 -12.89 -11.97
C ARG A 42 -4.11 -12.46 -13.42
N ASP A 43 -5.09 -11.61 -13.64
CA ASP A 43 -5.21 -10.81 -14.87
C ASP A 43 -4.45 -9.47 -14.75
N GLU A 44 -4.39 -8.70 -15.83
CA GLU A 44 -3.64 -7.43 -15.89
C GLU A 44 -4.13 -6.41 -14.83
N ASP A 45 -5.44 -6.37 -14.59
CA ASP A 45 -6.04 -5.48 -13.59
C ASP A 45 -5.66 -5.91 -12.16
N GLU A 46 -5.65 -7.21 -11.88
CA GLU A 46 -5.21 -7.78 -10.62
C GLU A 46 -3.69 -7.60 -10.39
N GLU A 47 -2.89 -7.58 -11.45
CA GLU A 47 -1.47 -7.22 -11.36
C GLU A 47 -1.28 -5.74 -11.01
N HIS A 48 -2.05 -4.86 -11.63
CA HIS A 48 -2.07 -3.44 -11.29
C HIS A 48 -2.57 -3.20 -9.86
N GLU A 49 -3.60 -3.91 -9.40
CA GLU A 49 -4.08 -3.87 -8.02
C GLU A 49 -2.98 -4.32 -7.04
N LEU A 50 -2.32 -5.44 -7.32
CA LEU A 50 -1.26 -6.00 -6.48
C LEU A 50 -0.10 -5.01 -6.33
N GLN A 51 0.37 -4.42 -7.44
CA GLN A 51 1.44 -3.43 -7.40
C GLN A 51 1.04 -2.20 -6.57
N ALA A 52 -0.18 -1.69 -6.76
CA ALA A 52 -0.69 -0.55 -6.02
C ALA A 52 -0.81 -0.81 -4.51
N LEU A 53 -1.27 -2.00 -4.12
CA LEU A 53 -1.36 -2.41 -2.71
C LEU A 53 0.03 -2.56 -2.07
N LEU A 54 0.99 -3.15 -2.80
CA LEU A 54 2.38 -3.26 -2.33
C LEU A 54 3.01 -1.88 -2.10
N GLU A 55 2.80 -0.93 -3.01
CA GLU A 55 3.26 0.44 -2.84
C GLU A 55 2.61 1.11 -1.63
N ALA A 56 1.30 0.96 -1.45
CA ALA A 56 0.57 1.55 -0.34
C ALA A 56 1.06 1.02 1.02
N VAL A 57 1.25 -0.29 1.14
CA VAL A 57 1.82 -0.94 2.34
C VAL A 57 3.23 -0.42 2.60
N ARG A 58 4.10 -0.39 1.58
CA ARG A 58 5.46 0.14 1.73
C ARG A 58 5.49 1.60 2.19
N ARG A 59 4.61 2.44 1.63
CA ARG A 59 4.49 3.86 2.04
C ARG A 59 3.99 3.99 3.47
N TRP A 60 3.03 3.17 3.89
CA TRP A 60 2.52 3.13 5.26
C TRP A 60 3.62 2.71 6.25
N ASP A 61 4.34 1.64 5.95
CA ASP A 61 5.44 1.14 6.78
C ASP A 61 6.58 2.16 6.89
N ALA A 62 6.90 2.86 5.81
CA ALA A 62 7.91 3.92 5.82
C ALA A 62 7.47 5.19 6.56
N ARG A 63 6.15 5.48 6.59
CA ARG A 63 5.57 6.63 7.32
C ARG A 63 5.44 6.40 8.81
N ARG A 64 5.48 5.14 9.28
CA ARG A 64 5.63 4.89 10.72
C ARG A 64 7.06 5.32 11.08
N PRO A 65 7.27 6.46 11.77
CA PRO A 65 8.54 6.63 12.46
C PRO A 65 8.67 5.48 13.45
N ALA A 66 9.89 5.26 13.92
CA ALA A 66 10.29 4.64 15.18
C ALA A 66 9.37 4.92 16.40
N ALA A 67 8.08 4.62 16.34
CA ALA A 67 7.12 4.75 17.43
C ALA A 67 7.34 3.68 18.51
N MET A 68 8.39 2.86 18.35
CA MET A 68 8.96 1.99 19.37
C MET A 68 10.46 2.23 19.68
N ASP A 69 11.11 3.25 19.08
CA ASP A 69 12.52 3.58 19.39
C ASP A 69 12.72 5.03 19.90
N GLY A 70 11.64 5.72 20.27
CA GLY A 70 11.70 6.97 21.04
C GLY A 70 12.04 6.79 22.53
N LYS A 71 12.38 5.57 22.97
CA LYS A 71 12.82 5.28 24.35
C LYS A 71 14.27 4.79 24.39
N ARG A 72 15.18 5.48 23.72
CA ARG A 72 16.60 5.42 24.09
C ARG A 72 17.20 6.80 24.30
N ARG A 73 17.10 7.16 25.60
CA ARG A 73 18.08 7.90 26.40
C ARG A 73 18.15 9.40 26.14
N LYS A 74 17.36 10.13 26.94
CA LYS A 74 17.92 11.21 27.77
C LYS A 74 19.12 10.68 28.56
N THR A 75 19.95 11.62 28.98
CA THR A 75 20.92 11.64 30.10
C THR A 75 22.38 11.49 29.67
N PRO A 76 23.33 12.20 30.32
CA PRO A 76 23.27 13.48 31.04
C PRO A 76 23.84 14.66 30.22
#